data_AF-A0A8B9C870-F1
#
_entry.id   AF-A0A8B9C870-F1
#
_cell.length_a   1.000
_cell.length_b   1.000
_cell.length_c   1.000
_cell.angle_alpha   90.00
_cell.angle_beta   90.00
_cell.angle_gamma   90.00
#
_symmetry.space_group_name_H-M   'P 1'
#
loop_
_entity.id
_entity.type
_entity.pdbx_description
1 polymer ?
#
loop_
_entity_poly.entity_id
_entity_poly.type
_entity_poly.pdbx_seq_one_letter_code
_entity_poly.pdbx_strand_id
1 'polypeptide(L)'
;MSLGPPWGPQLHPGVAIGVSDLTWWPPWGPHSPRSSPPSLTPHRYDHHQRSFAQSMHSLQPSKPWTTKLSSAGLVYCHFGTQILANLLGQPEDGPAVTALYDKLYENFVEEIDAVDNGVAQADGEPRYALTTHLSARVGRLNPRWNDPDQDTEAGFRRALELVGGEFLDRLDYYHRAWLPTRALVEEAVRRRFEVDASGVVLELPRGGCPWKEHLFGLEKELALPEPLLLVLFPDRGGQWRVQSVPAGPHTFESRLPLPEPWRGIRDEALSQLAGVPGCVFVHASGFIGGNRTRDGALEMARRTLALRRGAGEQSG
;
A
#
# COMPACT_ATOMS: atom_id res chain seq x y z
N MET A 1 -40.71 -17.18 32.72
CA MET A 1 -39.50 -18.02 32.54
C MET A 1 -38.65 -17.33 31.49
N SER A 2 -37.54 -16.76 31.94
CA SER A 2 -36.66 -15.90 31.14
C SER A 2 -35.80 -16.76 30.22
N LEU A 3 -36.05 -16.68 28.91
CA LEU A 3 -35.18 -17.22 27.88
C LEU A 3 -34.24 -16.11 27.44
N GLY A 4 -33.04 -16.06 28.04
CA GLY A 4 -31.95 -15.25 27.51
C GLY A 4 -31.10 -16.09 26.55
N PRO A 5 -30.78 -15.59 25.36
CA PRO A 5 -29.57 -16.01 24.67
C PRO A 5 -28.89 -14.84 23.90
N PRO A 6 -27.76 -15.04 23.19
CA PRO A 6 -26.58 -15.85 23.47
C PRO A 6 -25.25 -15.09 23.23
N TRP A 7 -24.17 -15.56 23.86
CA TRP A 7 -22.77 -15.59 23.37
C TRP A 7 -22.32 -14.57 22.29
N GLY A 8 -21.64 -13.51 22.74
CA GLY A 8 -20.62 -12.76 21.97
C GLY A 8 -19.20 -13.19 22.40
N PRO A 9 -18.12 -12.71 21.75
CA PRO A 9 -16.76 -13.01 22.16
C PRO A 9 -16.57 -12.58 23.63
N GLN A 10 -16.27 -13.54 24.50
CA GLN A 10 -15.93 -13.26 25.90
C GLN A 10 -14.41 -13.19 25.99
N LEU A 11 -13.87 -12.00 26.25
CA LEU A 11 -12.49 -11.90 26.73
C LEU A 11 -12.43 -12.52 28.13
N HIS A 12 -11.49 -13.45 28.34
CA HIS A 12 -11.20 -13.92 29.68
C HIS A 12 -10.60 -12.76 30.51
N PRO A 13 -11.06 -12.52 31.75
CA PRO A 13 -10.47 -11.48 32.59
C PRO A 13 -8.96 -11.70 32.73
N GLY A 14 -8.18 -10.67 32.38
CA GLY A 14 -6.71 -10.67 32.50
C GLY A 14 -5.90 -10.93 31.21
N VAL A 15 -6.52 -11.06 30.04
CA VAL A 15 -5.80 -11.16 28.75
C VAL A 15 -5.64 -9.76 28.14
N ALA A 16 -4.41 -9.39 27.77
CA ALA A 16 -4.13 -8.15 27.06
C ALA A 16 -4.69 -8.21 25.63
N ILE A 17 -5.33 -7.14 25.18
CA ILE A 17 -5.89 -6.99 23.85
C ILE A 17 -4.74 -6.88 22.84
N GLY A 18 -4.61 -7.90 22.00
CA GLY A 18 -3.86 -7.88 20.75
C GLY A 18 -4.73 -7.46 19.56
N VAL A 19 -4.11 -7.08 18.44
CA VAL A 19 -4.87 -6.79 17.19
C VAL A 19 -5.46 -8.08 16.61
N SER A 20 -4.77 -9.19 16.79
CA SER A 20 -5.20 -10.55 16.45
C SER A 20 -6.44 -11.00 17.23
N ASP A 21 -6.65 -10.46 18.44
CA ASP A 21 -7.84 -10.73 19.27
C ASP A 21 -9.08 -9.94 18.83
N LEU A 22 -8.90 -8.93 17.98
CA LEU A 22 -9.98 -8.12 17.41
C LEU A 22 -10.55 -8.81 16.17
N THR A 23 -10.98 -10.07 16.32
CA THR A 23 -11.83 -10.74 15.33
C THR A 23 -13.25 -10.21 15.49
N TRP A 24 -13.45 -9.05 14.93
CA TRP A 24 -14.68 -8.69 14.28
C TRP A 24 -15.43 -9.93 13.67
N TRP A 25 -16.67 -10.21 14.09
CA TRP A 25 -17.87 -10.63 13.31
C TRP A 25 -18.87 -11.45 14.16
N PRO A 26 -20.20 -11.24 13.98
CA PRO A 26 -21.23 -11.92 14.76
C PRO A 26 -21.39 -13.40 14.35
N PRO A 27 -21.92 -14.27 15.22
CA PRO A 27 -22.36 -15.60 14.81
C PRO A 27 -23.54 -15.49 13.84
N TRP A 28 -23.35 -15.89 12.59
CA TRP A 28 -24.43 -15.95 11.61
C TRP A 28 -25.38 -17.12 11.94
N GLY A 29 -26.68 -16.81 12.04
CA GLY A 29 -27.76 -17.78 12.27
C GLY A 29 -27.98 -18.76 11.11
N PRO A 30 -28.90 -19.74 11.26
CA PRO A 30 -28.86 -20.99 10.51
C PRO A 30 -29.39 -20.82 9.08
N HIS A 31 -28.59 -21.20 8.09
CA HIS A 31 -29.06 -21.51 6.75
C HIS A 31 -28.95 -23.02 6.45
N SER A 32 -30.03 -23.55 5.89
CA SER A 32 -30.37 -24.96 5.62
C SER A 32 -29.39 -25.69 4.68
N PRO A 33 -29.40 -27.04 4.69
CA PRO A 33 -28.25 -27.84 4.30
C PRO A 33 -28.18 -28.05 2.78
N ARG A 34 -27.02 -27.76 2.19
CA ARG A 34 -26.57 -28.42 0.97
C ARG A 34 -25.41 -29.34 1.31
N SER A 35 -25.57 -30.60 0.96
CA SER A 35 -24.61 -31.69 1.10
C SER A 35 -23.28 -31.36 0.41
N SER A 36 -22.19 -31.37 1.19
CA SER A 36 -20.79 -31.34 0.74
C SER A 36 -19.96 -32.26 1.65
N PRO A 37 -18.88 -32.89 1.16
CA PRO A 37 -18.17 -33.99 1.83
C PRO A 37 -17.30 -33.49 3.01
N PRO A 38 -16.72 -34.38 3.86
CA PRO A 38 -16.56 -34.14 5.29
C PRO A 38 -15.66 -32.93 5.57
N SER A 39 -16.24 -31.98 6.32
CA SER A 39 -15.64 -30.73 6.73
C SER A 39 -14.34 -30.95 7.49
N LEU A 40 -13.29 -30.30 7.00
CA LEU A 40 -12.15 -29.88 7.82
C LEU A 40 -12.69 -29.17 9.07
N THR A 41 -12.07 -29.47 10.20
CA THR A 41 -12.24 -28.97 11.57
C THR A 41 -13.10 -27.71 11.81
N PRO A 42 -13.86 -27.64 12.92
CA PRO A 42 -14.59 -26.42 13.29
C PRO A 42 -13.65 -25.22 13.29
N HIS A 43 -14.11 -24.10 12.72
CA HIS A 43 -13.42 -22.82 12.56
C HIS A 43 -12.63 -22.38 13.81
N ARG A 44 -11.42 -22.93 13.99
CA ARG A 44 -10.51 -22.63 15.09
C ARG A 44 -9.45 -21.67 14.54
N TYR A 45 -9.70 -20.38 14.71
CA TYR A 45 -8.77 -19.32 14.34
C TYR A 45 -7.76 -19.04 15.44
N ASP A 46 -7.12 -20.11 15.94
CA ASP A 46 -6.09 -20.03 16.98
C ASP A 46 -4.77 -20.56 16.42
N HIS A 47 -3.86 -19.63 16.14
CA HIS A 47 -2.52 -19.89 15.60
C HIS A 47 -1.48 -20.32 16.67
N HIS A 48 -1.84 -20.27 17.98
CA HIS A 48 -0.95 -20.66 19.09
C HIS A 48 -0.80 -22.18 19.22
N GLN A 49 -1.58 -22.95 18.47
CA GLN A 49 -1.43 -24.39 18.38
C GLN A 49 -0.02 -24.73 17.91
N ARG A 50 0.71 -25.56 18.68
CA ARG A 50 2.14 -25.89 18.44
C ARG A 50 2.43 -26.37 17.02
N SER A 51 1.47 -27.05 16.38
CA SER A 51 1.59 -27.58 15.02
C SER A 51 1.23 -26.59 13.91
N PHE A 52 0.70 -25.40 14.26
CA PHE A 52 0.25 -24.44 13.27
C PHE A 52 1.44 -23.64 12.69
N ALA A 53 1.62 -23.79 11.38
CA ALA A 53 2.69 -23.15 10.61
C ALA A 53 2.19 -22.67 9.22
N GLN A 54 0.88 -22.45 9.08
CA GLN A 54 0.30 -22.04 7.79
C GLN A 54 0.54 -20.56 7.52
N SER A 55 0.72 -20.25 6.23
CA SER A 55 0.81 -18.90 5.67
C SER A 55 -0.28 -18.71 4.61
N MET A 56 -0.47 -17.49 4.11
CA MET A 56 -1.36 -17.27 2.98
C MET A 56 -0.95 -18.12 1.77
N HIS A 57 0.35 -18.23 1.46
CA HIS A 57 0.86 -19.07 0.37
C HIS A 57 0.55 -20.57 0.58
N SER A 58 0.71 -21.09 1.80
CA SER A 58 0.47 -22.53 2.04
C SER A 58 -1.00 -22.92 1.92
N LEU A 59 -1.92 -21.97 2.20
CA LEU A 59 -3.36 -22.17 2.07
C LEU A 59 -3.89 -21.78 0.67
N GLN A 60 -3.27 -20.81 0.01
CA GLN A 60 -3.60 -20.31 -1.32
C GLN A 60 -2.31 -20.20 -2.16
N PRO A 61 -1.89 -21.28 -2.86
CA PRO A 61 -0.59 -21.33 -3.55
C PRO A 61 -0.35 -20.27 -4.63
N SER A 62 -1.40 -19.59 -5.12
CA SER A 62 -1.27 -18.47 -6.05
C SER A 62 -0.78 -17.16 -5.40
N LYS A 63 -0.81 -17.07 -4.07
CA LYS A 63 -0.42 -15.88 -3.31
C LYS A 63 1.06 -15.99 -2.88
N PRO A 64 1.85 -14.90 -2.91
CA PRO A 64 3.29 -15.00 -2.67
C PRO A 64 3.69 -14.97 -1.18
N TRP A 65 2.79 -14.65 -0.27
CA TRP A 65 3.14 -14.32 1.12
C TRP A 65 3.35 -15.54 2.00
N THR A 66 4.52 -15.63 2.59
CA THR A 66 4.96 -16.77 3.41
C THR A 66 4.92 -16.48 4.91
N THR A 67 4.57 -15.26 5.32
CA THR A 67 4.36 -14.88 6.72
C THR A 67 3.35 -15.81 7.37
N LYS A 68 3.69 -16.35 8.55
CA LYS A 68 2.79 -17.21 9.33
C LYS A 68 1.54 -16.41 9.72
N LEU A 69 0.36 -16.97 9.50
CA LEU A 69 -0.90 -16.29 9.81
C LEU A 69 -1.13 -16.18 11.32
N SER A 70 -1.67 -15.04 11.77
CA SER A 70 -2.33 -14.88 13.06
C SER A 70 -3.81 -15.24 12.99
N SER A 71 -4.54 -15.08 14.09
CA SER A 71 -6.00 -15.12 14.08
C SER A 71 -6.62 -14.13 13.08
N ALA A 72 -6.06 -12.91 12.96
CA ALA A 72 -6.53 -11.91 12.00
C ALA A 72 -6.29 -12.37 10.54
N GLY A 73 -5.08 -12.85 10.23
CA GLY A 73 -4.73 -13.41 8.92
C GLY A 73 -5.58 -14.61 8.53
N LEU A 74 -5.88 -15.50 9.47
CA LEU A 74 -6.76 -16.65 9.23
C LEU A 74 -8.20 -16.23 8.92
N VAL A 75 -8.77 -15.31 9.71
CA VAL A 75 -10.11 -14.76 9.43
C VAL A 75 -10.13 -14.09 8.06
N TYR A 76 -9.12 -13.30 7.76
CA TYR A 76 -8.99 -12.65 6.46
C TYR A 76 -8.83 -13.65 5.31
N CYS A 77 -8.03 -14.71 5.49
CA CYS A 77 -7.84 -15.77 4.51
C CYS A 77 -9.15 -16.47 4.14
N HIS A 78 -10.06 -16.64 5.10
CA HIS A 78 -11.33 -17.34 4.89
C HIS A 78 -12.48 -16.43 4.45
N PHE A 79 -12.54 -15.20 4.96
CA PHE A 79 -13.70 -14.32 4.78
C PHE A 79 -13.37 -12.98 4.12
N GLY A 80 -12.09 -12.69 3.84
CA GLY A 80 -11.66 -11.40 3.30
C GLY A 80 -12.40 -11.03 2.02
N THR A 81 -12.51 -11.95 1.06
CA THR A 81 -13.25 -11.72 -0.19
C THR A 81 -14.73 -11.43 0.07
N GLN A 82 -15.40 -12.18 0.96
CA GLN A 82 -16.79 -11.97 1.34
C GLN A 82 -17.01 -10.62 2.03
N ILE A 83 -16.12 -10.24 2.94
CA ILE A 83 -16.17 -8.95 3.65
C ILE A 83 -16.07 -7.81 2.63
N LEU A 84 -15.09 -7.88 1.73
CA LEU A 84 -14.87 -6.86 0.71
C LEU A 84 -16.03 -6.78 -0.28
N ALA A 85 -16.54 -7.92 -0.75
CA ALA A 85 -17.71 -7.99 -1.63
C ALA A 85 -18.91 -7.27 -1.03
N ASN A 86 -19.20 -7.53 0.25
CA ASN A 86 -20.30 -6.92 0.99
C ASN A 86 -20.10 -5.41 1.20
N LEU A 87 -18.90 -4.98 1.60
CA LEU A 87 -18.59 -3.57 1.83
C LEU A 87 -18.62 -2.74 0.54
N LEU A 88 -18.26 -3.35 -0.60
CA LEU A 88 -18.22 -2.69 -1.90
C LEU A 88 -19.52 -2.81 -2.69
N GLY A 89 -20.41 -3.74 -2.30
CA GLY A 89 -21.59 -4.09 -3.09
C GLY A 89 -21.24 -4.71 -4.45
N GLN A 90 -20.20 -5.55 -4.50
CA GLN A 90 -19.65 -6.15 -5.71
C GLN A 90 -19.60 -7.69 -5.62
N PRO A 91 -19.54 -8.42 -6.76
CA PRO A 91 -19.34 -9.86 -6.74
C PRO A 91 -18.04 -10.26 -6.05
N GLU A 92 -18.09 -11.34 -5.26
CA GLU A 92 -16.94 -11.84 -4.49
C GLU A 92 -15.76 -12.26 -5.39
N ASP A 93 -16.04 -12.84 -6.55
CA ASP A 93 -15.08 -13.23 -7.57
C ASP A 93 -14.75 -12.09 -8.56
N GLY A 94 -15.20 -10.87 -8.27
CA GLY A 94 -14.97 -9.70 -9.11
C GLY A 94 -13.49 -9.28 -9.13
N PRO A 95 -13.02 -8.68 -10.24
CA PRO A 95 -11.61 -8.27 -10.38
C PRO A 95 -11.21 -7.20 -9.36
N ALA A 96 -12.14 -6.31 -9.00
CA ALA A 96 -11.91 -5.31 -7.97
C ALA A 96 -11.75 -5.93 -6.57
N VAL A 97 -12.62 -6.87 -6.18
CA VAL A 97 -12.49 -7.60 -4.90
C VAL A 97 -11.19 -8.39 -4.87
N THR A 98 -10.83 -9.06 -5.97
CA THR A 98 -9.57 -9.83 -6.08
C THR A 98 -8.35 -8.92 -5.88
N ALA A 99 -8.29 -7.79 -6.57
CA ALA A 99 -7.17 -6.84 -6.44
C ALA A 99 -7.11 -6.21 -5.04
N LEU A 100 -8.26 -5.83 -4.48
CA LEU A 100 -8.32 -5.21 -3.15
C LEU A 100 -8.01 -6.20 -2.03
N TYR A 101 -8.37 -7.48 -2.20
CA TYR A 101 -8.01 -8.54 -1.27
C TYR A 101 -6.49 -8.61 -1.10
N ASP A 102 -5.76 -8.58 -2.21
CA ASP A 102 -4.30 -8.65 -2.20
C ASP A 102 -3.67 -7.40 -1.61
N LYS A 103 -4.17 -6.21 -1.97
CA LYS A 103 -3.67 -4.94 -1.44
C LYS A 103 -3.88 -4.81 0.06
N LEU A 104 -5.03 -5.22 0.57
CA LEU A 104 -5.33 -5.14 2.00
C LEU A 104 -4.61 -6.22 2.80
N TYR A 105 -4.35 -7.40 2.23
CA TYR A 105 -3.47 -8.34 2.91
C TYR A 105 -2.05 -7.76 3.04
N GLU A 106 -1.43 -7.42 1.92
CA GLU A 106 -0.04 -6.95 1.84
C GLU A 106 0.23 -5.69 2.67
N ASN A 107 -0.72 -4.74 2.71
CA ASN A 107 -0.49 -3.40 3.29
C ASN A 107 -1.25 -3.15 4.59
N PHE A 108 -1.87 -4.18 5.16
CA PHE A 108 -2.58 -4.09 6.44
C PHE A 108 -2.53 -5.38 7.26
N VAL A 109 -3.00 -6.50 6.71
CA VAL A 109 -3.13 -7.75 7.49
C VAL A 109 -1.78 -8.43 7.73
N GLU A 110 -0.88 -8.43 6.74
CA GLU A 110 0.42 -9.09 6.87
C GLU A 110 1.30 -8.48 7.98
N GLU A 111 1.23 -7.16 8.20
CA GLU A 111 1.92 -6.51 9.32
C GLU A 111 1.40 -7.04 10.67
N ILE A 112 0.08 -7.24 10.79
CA ILE A 112 -0.55 -7.78 11.98
C ILE A 112 -0.08 -9.22 12.21
N ASP A 113 -0.10 -10.04 11.17
CA ASP A 113 0.38 -11.43 11.20
C ASP A 113 1.85 -11.52 11.61
N ALA A 114 2.71 -10.69 11.03
CA ALA A 114 4.13 -10.66 11.33
C ALA A 114 4.39 -10.28 12.80
N VAL A 115 3.80 -9.18 13.28
CA VAL A 115 4.00 -8.70 14.65
C VAL A 115 3.49 -9.72 15.68
N ASP A 116 2.33 -10.31 15.44
CA ASP A 116 1.70 -11.27 16.35
C ASP A 116 2.49 -12.60 16.43
N ASN A 117 3.14 -13.00 15.33
CA ASN A 117 4.03 -14.16 15.30
C ASN A 117 5.50 -13.83 15.68
N GLY A 118 5.78 -12.60 16.14
CA GLY A 118 7.13 -12.19 16.55
C GLY A 118 8.15 -12.12 15.40
N VAL A 119 7.68 -11.91 14.17
CA VAL A 119 8.53 -11.79 12.98
C VAL A 119 9.10 -10.37 12.92
N ALA A 120 10.42 -10.25 12.86
CA ALA A 120 11.11 -8.97 12.69
C ALA A 120 10.90 -8.43 11.27
N GLN A 121 10.83 -7.10 11.12
CA GLN A 121 10.64 -6.45 9.82
C GLN A 121 11.84 -6.64 8.86
N ALA A 122 13.04 -6.80 9.41
CA ALA A 122 14.26 -7.03 8.68
C ALA A 122 15.26 -7.82 9.55
N ASP A 123 16.23 -8.45 8.90
CA ASP A 123 17.34 -9.10 9.60
C ASP A 123 18.27 -8.06 10.26
N GLY A 124 18.77 -8.39 11.45
CA GLY A 124 19.71 -7.55 12.21
C GLY A 124 19.05 -6.46 13.06
N GLU A 125 19.89 -5.62 13.67
CA GLU A 125 19.43 -4.57 14.58
C GLU A 125 18.91 -3.33 13.82
N PRO A 126 17.67 -2.89 14.05
CA PRO A 126 17.13 -1.71 13.40
C PRO A 126 17.82 -0.44 13.89
N ARG A 127 18.01 0.54 13.00
CA ARG A 127 18.61 1.84 13.35
C ARG A 127 17.76 2.67 14.33
N TYR A 128 16.46 2.40 14.39
CA TYR A 128 15.49 3.04 15.29
C TYR A 128 14.29 2.13 15.49
N ALA A 129 13.57 2.31 16.60
CA ALA A 129 12.36 1.53 16.91
C ALA A 129 11.11 2.18 16.30
N LEU A 130 10.27 1.38 15.64
CA LEU A 130 8.92 1.77 15.22
C LEU A 130 7.92 1.46 16.34
N THR A 131 7.35 2.49 16.96
CA THR A 131 6.47 2.34 18.15
C THR A 131 5.01 2.74 17.89
N THR A 132 4.67 3.06 16.65
CA THR A 132 3.36 3.60 16.24
C THR A 132 2.57 2.70 15.29
N HIS A 133 3.04 1.48 15.02
CA HIS A 133 2.28 0.48 14.23
C HIS A 133 0.93 0.13 14.88
N LEU A 134 0.02 -0.48 14.11
CA LEU A 134 -1.34 -0.73 14.58
C LEU A 134 -1.38 -1.55 15.88
N SER A 135 -0.57 -2.61 15.96
CA SER A 135 -0.48 -3.44 17.17
C SER A 135 0.02 -2.70 18.39
N ALA A 136 0.97 -1.77 18.24
CA ALA A 136 1.40 -0.92 19.36
C ALA A 136 0.31 0.08 19.77
N ARG A 137 -0.45 0.64 18.82
CA ARG A 137 -1.58 1.53 19.11
C ARG A 137 -2.70 0.81 19.86
N VAL A 138 -3.06 -0.40 19.45
CA VAL A 138 -4.02 -1.24 20.16
C VAL A 138 -3.48 -1.64 21.54
N GLY A 139 -2.21 -2.03 21.64
CA GLY A 139 -1.59 -2.38 22.91
C GLY A 139 -1.66 -1.27 23.96
N ARG A 140 -1.64 0.01 23.55
CA ARG A 140 -1.82 1.18 24.44
C ARG A 140 -3.24 1.37 24.98
N LEU A 141 -4.22 0.63 24.45
CA LEU A 141 -5.60 0.64 24.92
C LEU A 141 -5.82 -0.38 26.04
N ASN A 142 -4.84 -1.23 26.33
CA ASN A 142 -4.87 -2.09 27.51
C ASN A 142 -4.85 -1.26 28.80
N PRO A 143 -5.56 -1.73 29.85
CA PRO A 143 -5.44 -1.13 31.18
C PRO A 143 -4.00 -1.22 31.65
N ARG A 144 -3.56 -0.25 32.48
CA ARG A 144 -2.21 -0.31 33.01
C ARG A 144 -2.12 -1.44 34.04
N TRP A 145 -0.96 -2.07 34.11
CA TRP A 145 -0.73 -3.17 35.05
C TRP A 145 -0.98 -2.78 36.53
N ASN A 146 -0.89 -1.49 36.84
CA ASN A 146 -1.04 -0.92 38.18
C ASN A 146 -2.33 -0.11 38.37
N ASP A 147 -3.27 -0.15 37.42
CA ASP A 147 -4.58 0.45 37.62
C ASP A 147 -5.40 -0.45 38.58
N PRO A 148 -6.07 0.11 39.60
CA PRO A 148 -6.84 -0.67 40.57
C PRO A 148 -8.09 -1.32 39.97
N ASP A 149 -8.54 -0.81 38.82
CA ASP A 149 -9.65 -1.35 38.04
C ASP A 149 -9.16 -1.56 36.59
N GLN A 150 -9.05 -2.82 36.17
CA GLN A 150 -8.56 -3.20 34.85
C GLN A 150 -9.74 -3.55 33.94
N ASP A 151 -10.50 -2.53 33.53
CA ASP A 151 -11.59 -2.67 32.57
C ASP A 151 -11.04 -2.93 31.15
N THR A 152 -10.91 -4.21 30.80
CA THR A 152 -10.48 -4.65 29.47
C THR A 152 -11.54 -4.42 28.39
N GLU A 153 -12.81 -4.36 28.76
CA GLU A 153 -13.92 -4.24 27.81
C GLU A 153 -13.98 -2.82 27.22
N ALA A 154 -13.76 -1.78 28.04
CA ALA A 154 -13.65 -0.41 27.53
C ALA A 154 -12.47 -0.24 26.56
N GLY A 155 -11.33 -0.86 26.86
CA GLY A 155 -10.17 -0.90 25.96
C GLY A 155 -10.48 -1.60 24.63
N PHE A 156 -11.17 -2.73 24.70
CA PHE A 156 -11.54 -3.53 23.55
C PHE A 156 -12.44 -2.78 22.57
N ARG A 157 -13.48 -2.08 23.05
CA ARG A 157 -14.35 -1.27 22.19
C ARG A 157 -13.60 -0.16 21.44
N ARG A 158 -12.68 0.52 22.14
CA ARG A 158 -11.82 1.55 21.52
C ARG A 158 -10.87 0.94 20.49
N ALA A 159 -10.39 -0.27 20.75
CA ALA A 159 -9.50 -0.98 19.84
C ALA A 159 -10.24 -1.44 18.58
N LEU A 160 -11.49 -1.89 18.71
CA LEU A 160 -12.38 -2.15 17.59
C LEU A 160 -12.53 -0.89 16.74
N GLU A 161 -12.98 0.23 17.30
CA GLU A 161 -13.12 1.49 16.56
C GLU A 161 -11.86 1.90 15.81
N LEU A 162 -10.69 1.78 16.45
CA LEU A 162 -9.39 2.10 15.85
C LEU A 162 -9.07 1.19 14.65
N VAL A 163 -9.13 -0.13 14.83
CA VAL A 163 -8.77 -1.10 13.79
C VAL A 163 -9.78 -1.08 12.65
N GLY A 164 -11.07 -1.01 12.98
CA GLY A 164 -12.15 -0.95 12.00
C GLY A 164 -12.10 0.32 11.16
N GLY A 165 -11.90 1.48 11.79
CA GLY A 165 -11.71 2.75 11.07
C GLY A 165 -10.51 2.69 10.12
N GLU A 166 -9.38 2.18 10.60
CA GLU A 166 -8.17 2.08 9.78
C GLU A 166 -8.29 1.10 8.61
N PHE A 167 -9.02 0.00 8.78
CA PHE A 167 -9.34 -0.93 7.69
C PHE A 167 -10.24 -0.28 6.64
N LEU A 168 -11.30 0.40 7.07
CA LEU A 168 -12.26 1.06 6.17
C LEU A 168 -11.61 2.23 5.42
N ASP A 169 -10.77 3.03 6.07
CA ASP A 169 -10.04 4.13 5.43
C ASP A 169 -9.07 3.59 4.35
N ARG A 170 -8.37 2.49 4.63
CA ARG A 170 -7.51 1.83 3.63
C ARG A 170 -8.31 1.27 2.47
N LEU A 171 -9.42 0.59 2.74
CA LEU A 171 -10.31 0.07 1.71
C LEU A 171 -10.84 1.20 0.81
N ASP A 172 -11.30 2.31 1.41
CA ASP A 172 -11.79 3.46 0.69
C ASP A 172 -10.71 4.06 -0.22
N TYR A 173 -9.50 4.26 0.32
CA TYR A 173 -8.36 4.72 -0.46
C TYR A 173 -8.04 3.78 -1.64
N TYR A 174 -7.92 2.48 -1.39
CA TYR A 174 -7.56 1.54 -2.45
C TYR A 174 -8.65 1.44 -3.52
N HIS A 175 -9.92 1.44 -3.11
CA HIS A 175 -11.05 1.35 -4.02
C HIS A 175 -11.26 2.64 -4.84
N ARG A 176 -11.23 3.82 -4.19
CA ARG A 176 -11.60 5.09 -4.85
C ARG A 176 -10.44 5.83 -5.48
N ALA A 177 -9.21 5.62 -5.00
CA ALA A 177 -8.04 6.34 -5.50
C ALA A 177 -7.03 5.42 -6.21
N TRP A 178 -6.63 4.32 -5.57
CA TRP A 178 -5.59 3.45 -6.13
C TRP A 178 -6.08 2.64 -7.33
N LEU A 179 -7.21 1.95 -7.24
CA LEU A 179 -7.71 1.04 -8.27
C LEU A 179 -8.00 1.76 -9.60
N PRO A 180 -8.69 2.92 -9.63
CA PRO A 180 -8.94 3.65 -10.87
C PRO A 180 -7.66 4.23 -11.50
N THR A 181 -6.59 4.42 -10.71
CA THR A 181 -5.33 4.96 -11.21
C THR A 181 -4.65 4.02 -12.20
N ARG A 182 -4.87 2.70 -12.09
CA ARG A 182 -4.25 1.71 -12.97
C ARG A 182 -4.48 2.01 -14.45
N ALA A 183 -5.75 2.21 -14.84
CA ALA A 183 -6.12 2.49 -16.23
C ALA A 183 -5.50 3.80 -16.75
N LEU A 184 -5.38 4.82 -15.88
CA LEU A 184 -4.75 6.09 -16.24
C LEU A 184 -3.25 5.93 -16.51
N VAL A 185 -2.54 5.15 -15.69
CA VAL A 185 -1.11 4.89 -15.87
C VAL A 185 -0.88 4.02 -17.09
N GLU A 186 -1.69 2.99 -17.29
CA GLU A 186 -1.62 2.10 -18.46
C GLU A 186 -1.80 2.87 -19.77
N GLU A 187 -2.77 3.78 -19.81
CA GLU A 187 -2.98 4.65 -20.97
C GLU A 187 -1.80 5.60 -21.20
N ALA A 188 -1.27 6.21 -20.13
CA ALA A 188 -0.07 7.04 -20.23
C ALA A 188 1.14 6.24 -20.76
N VAL A 189 1.29 4.99 -20.36
CA VAL A 189 2.33 4.08 -20.86
C VAL A 189 2.15 3.83 -22.35
N ARG A 190 0.93 3.58 -22.84
CA ARG A 190 0.69 3.37 -24.28
C ARG A 190 1.01 4.61 -25.10
N ARG A 191 0.63 5.79 -24.60
CA ARG A 191 0.77 7.07 -25.30
C ARG A 191 2.13 7.76 -25.12
N ARG A 192 3.07 7.14 -24.41
CA ARG A 192 4.38 7.74 -24.08
C ARG A 192 5.18 8.25 -25.29
N PHE A 193 5.03 7.62 -26.46
CA PHE A 193 5.70 8.07 -27.69
C PHE A 193 5.08 9.33 -28.31
N GLU A 194 3.83 9.67 -27.96
CA GLU A 194 3.20 10.95 -28.31
C GLU A 194 3.75 12.10 -27.45
N VAL A 195 4.21 11.79 -26.23
CA VAL A 195 4.78 12.75 -25.29
C VAL A 195 6.22 13.09 -25.69
N ASP A 196 7.04 12.06 -25.88
CA ASP A 196 8.43 12.19 -26.30
C ASP A 196 8.88 10.98 -27.13
N ALA A 197 9.62 11.23 -28.21
CA ALA A 197 10.08 10.19 -29.12
C ALA A 197 10.99 9.14 -28.46
N SER A 198 11.62 9.47 -27.32
CA SER A 198 12.39 8.49 -26.55
C SER A 198 11.55 7.36 -25.96
N GLY A 199 10.25 7.57 -25.74
CA GLY A 199 9.37 6.58 -25.13
C GLY A 199 9.67 6.26 -23.66
N VAL A 200 10.52 7.03 -22.98
CA VAL A 200 10.86 6.85 -21.55
C VAL A 200 10.30 7.96 -20.65
N VAL A 201 9.52 8.87 -21.23
CA VAL A 201 8.80 9.95 -20.53
C VAL A 201 7.30 9.67 -20.58
N LEU A 202 6.67 9.62 -19.42
CA LEU A 202 5.22 9.54 -19.29
C LEU A 202 4.61 10.91 -19.03
N GLU A 203 3.37 11.09 -19.47
CA GLU A 203 2.54 12.21 -19.05
C GLU A 203 1.26 11.68 -18.40
N LEU A 204 1.00 12.10 -17.17
CA LEU A 204 -0.24 11.83 -16.48
C LEU A 204 -1.15 13.05 -16.59
N PRO A 205 -2.45 12.85 -16.87
CA PRO A 205 -3.38 13.96 -17.10
C PRO A 205 -3.64 14.80 -15.84
N ARG A 206 -3.35 14.27 -14.65
CA ARG A 206 -3.57 14.92 -13.35
C ARG A 206 -2.49 14.51 -12.36
N GLY A 207 -2.01 15.44 -11.55
CA GLY A 207 -1.15 15.15 -10.42
C GLY A 207 -1.90 14.56 -9.22
N GLY A 208 -1.15 13.92 -8.33
CA GLY A 208 -1.67 13.37 -7.08
C GLY A 208 -2.26 11.96 -7.19
N CYS A 209 -2.29 11.34 -8.37
CA CYS A 209 -2.64 9.93 -8.48
C CYS A 209 -1.48 9.02 -7.99
N PRO A 210 -1.77 7.90 -7.30
CA PRO A 210 -0.76 6.95 -6.84
C PRO A 210 -0.21 6.09 -7.98
N TRP A 211 0.59 6.70 -8.87
CA TRP A 211 1.02 6.06 -10.11
C TRP A 211 2.19 5.06 -9.96
N LYS A 212 3.04 5.22 -8.95
CA LYS A 212 4.34 4.52 -8.84
C LYS A 212 4.20 3.01 -8.89
N GLU A 213 3.35 2.47 -8.03
CA GLU A 213 3.16 1.03 -7.91
C GLU A 213 2.61 0.42 -9.20
N HIS A 214 1.57 1.04 -9.77
CA HIS A 214 1.01 0.63 -11.06
C HIS A 214 2.04 0.66 -12.17
N LEU A 215 2.91 1.68 -12.20
CA LEU A 215 3.98 1.78 -13.18
C LEU A 215 4.94 0.59 -13.10
N PHE A 216 5.40 0.22 -11.90
CA PHE A 216 6.28 -0.95 -11.74
C PHE A 216 5.61 -2.26 -12.15
N GLY A 217 4.31 -2.43 -11.88
CA GLY A 217 3.55 -3.59 -12.34
C GLY A 217 3.45 -3.63 -13.88
N LEU A 218 3.01 -2.52 -14.47
CA LEU A 218 2.80 -2.39 -15.91
C LEU A 218 4.10 -2.54 -16.73
N GLU A 219 5.25 -2.09 -16.22
CA GLU A 219 6.54 -2.32 -16.88
C GLU A 219 6.84 -3.81 -17.08
N LYS A 220 6.53 -4.63 -16.07
CA LYS A 220 6.71 -6.08 -16.12
C LYS A 220 5.65 -6.75 -16.99
N GLU A 221 4.39 -6.39 -16.79
CA GLU A 221 3.25 -6.98 -17.49
C GLU A 221 3.28 -6.69 -19.00
N LEU A 222 3.68 -5.49 -19.40
CA LEU A 222 3.79 -5.07 -20.81
C LEU A 222 5.16 -5.37 -21.40
N ALA A 223 6.07 -5.98 -20.64
CA ALA A 223 7.44 -6.31 -21.04
C ALA A 223 8.15 -5.15 -21.76
N LEU A 224 8.14 -3.95 -21.13
CA LEU A 224 8.73 -2.78 -21.76
C LEU A 224 10.24 -2.98 -22.00
N PRO A 225 10.76 -2.66 -23.20
CA PRO A 225 12.16 -2.91 -23.53
C PRO A 225 13.12 -1.99 -22.77
N GLU A 226 12.65 -0.79 -22.41
CA GLU A 226 13.38 0.17 -21.60
C GLU A 226 12.53 0.60 -20.41
N PRO A 227 13.14 0.79 -19.22
CA PRO A 227 12.43 1.30 -18.06
C PRO A 227 12.06 2.77 -18.27
N LEU A 228 10.89 3.15 -17.75
CA LEU A 228 10.41 4.53 -17.75
C LEU A 228 11.23 5.34 -16.75
N LEU A 229 11.57 6.57 -17.11
CA LEU A 229 12.55 7.37 -16.36
C LEU A 229 11.93 8.60 -15.72
N LEU A 230 11.04 9.28 -16.45
CA LEU A 230 10.48 10.57 -16.03
C LEU A 230 8.97 10.57 -16.22
N VAL A 231 8.27 11.25 -15.31
CA VAL A 231 6.82 11.42 -15.34
C VAL A 231 6.49 12.91 -15.26
N LEU A 232 5.66 13.37 -16.19
CA LEU A 232 5.13 14.73 -16.25
C LEU A 232 3.69 14.74 -15.73
N PHE A 233 3.32 15.75 -14.96
CA PHE A 233 1.93 15.95 -14.54
C PHE A 233 1.68 17.39 -14.07
N PRO A 234 0.44 17.90 -14.19
CA PRO A 234 0.06 19.17 -13.61
C PRO A 234 -0.13 19.03 -12.09
N ASP A 235 0.31 20.02 -11.33
CA ASP A 235 -0.04 20.16 -9.93
C ASP A 235 -1.39 20.89 -9.74
N ARG A 236 -1.84 21.03 -8.49
CA ARG A 236 -3.11 21.69 -8.18
C ARG A 236 -3.13 23.19 -8.49
N GLY A 237 -1.96 23.82 -8.65
CA GLY A 237 -1.81 25.24 -8.98
C GLY A 237 -1.68 25.51 -10.48
N GLY A 238 -1.85 24.48 -11.33
CA GLY A 238 -1.70 24.59 -12.79
C GLY A 238 -0.26 24.65 -13.27
N GLN A 239 0.72 24.55 -12.36
CA GLN A 239 2.12 24.36 -12.73
C GLN A 239 2.35 22.90 -13.10
N TRP A 240 3.43 22.63 -13.82
CA TRP A 240 3.81 21.29 -14.21
C TRP A 240 4.97 20.78 -13.39
N ARG A 241 5.00 19.46 -13.21
CA ARG A 241 6.05 18.74 -12.51
C ARG A 241 6.73 17.80 -13.48
N VAL A 242 8.03 17.63 -13.30
CA VAL A 242 8.83 16.56 -13.88
C VAL A 242 9.41 15.77 -12.71
N GLN A 243 9.06 14.49 -12.61
CA GLN A 243 9.45 13.63 -11.51
C GLN A 243 10.19 12.41 -12.04
N SER A 244 11.32 12.06 -11.41
CA SER A 244 12.01 10.80 -11.71
C SER A 244 11.22 9.61 -11.17
N VAL A 245 11.17 8.54 -11.95
CA VAL A 245 10.75 7.23 -11.46
C VAL A 245 11.78 6.74 -10.43
N PRO A 246 11.35 6.25 -9.25
CA PRO A 246 12.26 5.63 -8.28
C PRO A 246 12.95 4.39 -8.83
N ALA A 247 14.15 4.08 -8.34
CA ALA A 247 14.88 2.87 -8.71
C ALA A 247 14.13 1.59 -8.30
N GLY A 248 13.40 1.63 -7.18
CA GLY A 248 12.51 0.56 -6.75
C GLY A 248 11.28 1.08 -5.98
N PRO A 249 10.28 0.22 -5.73
CA PRO A 249 8.99 0.61 -5.13
C PRO A 249 9.10 1.32 -3.76
N HIS A 250 10.14 1.02 -2.99
CA HIS A 250 10.35 1.55 -1.63
C HIS A 250 11.69 2.26 -1.46
N THR A 251 12.30 2.76 -2.55
CA THR A 251 13.59 3.46 -2.49
C THR A 251 13.43 4.96 -2.73
N PHE A 252 14.33 5.75 -2.15
CA PHE A 252 14.45 7.19 -2.43
C PHE A 252 15.38 7.49 -3.61
N GLU A 253 16.11 6.47 -4.08
CA GLU A 253 16.98 6.58 -5.23
C GLU A 253 16.15 6.75 -6.51
N SER A 254 16.58 7.66 -7.37
CA SER A 254 15.91 7.99 -8.64
C SER A 254 16.60 7.27 -9.79
N ARG A 255 15.84 6.69 -10.73
CA ARG A 255 16.41 6.11 -11.97
C ARG A 255 17.15 7.16 -12.80
N LEU A 256 16.61 8.37 -12.84
CA LEU A 256 17.21 9.51 -13.52
C LEU A 256 16.92 10.79 -12.75
N PRO A 257 17.72 11.11 -11.71
CA PRO A 257 17.56 12.37 -11.01
C PRO A 257 17.84 13.54 -11.97
N LEU A 258 17.12 14.65 -11.78
CA LEU A 258 17.35 15.88 -12.52
C LEU A 258 18.80 16.37 -12.35
N PRO A 259 19.33 17.13 -13.34
CA PRO A 259 20.74 17.52 -13.39
C PRO A 259 21.22 18.13 -12.09
N GLU A 260 22.39 17.68 -11.62
CA GLU A 260 22.97 18.13 -10.36
C GLU A 260 23.10 19.66 -10.26
N PRO A 261 23.50 20.41 -11.32
CA PRO A 261 23.54 21.87 -11.26
C PRO A 261 22.18 22.52 -10.95
N TRP A 262 21.06 21.89 -11.29
CA TRP A 262 19.72 22.46 -11.08
C TRP A 262 19.22 22.29 -9.65
N ARG A 263 19.77 21.33 -8.89
CA ARG A 263 19.21 20.88 -7.62
C ARG A 263 19.29 21.97 -6.56
N GLY A 264 18.16 22.23 -5.89
CA GLY A 264 18.05 23.30 -4.89
C GLY A 264 17.89 24.71 -5.48
N ILE A 265 17.99 24.87 -6.80
CA ILE A 265 17.80 26.16 -7.48
C ILE A 265 16.33 26.37 -7.81
N ARG A 266 15.90 27.64 -7.84
CA ARG A 266 14.50 28.04 -8.00
C ARG A 266 14.34 29.18 -9.00
N ASP A 267 13.12 29.31 -9.50
CA ASP A 267 12.61 30.46 -10.24
C ASP A 267 13.52 30.93 -11.39
N GLU A 268 13.79 32.23 -11.50
CA GLU A 268 14.54 32.83 -12.61
C GLU A 268 15.99 32.33 -12.66
N ALA A 269 16.63 32.12 -11.51
CA ALA A 269 17.99 31.57 -11.45
C ALA A 269 18.05 30.17 -12.07
N LEU A 270 17.03 29.33 -11.80
CA LEU A 270 16.91 28.03 -12.43
C LEU A 270 16.59 28.15 -13.92
N SER A 271 15.74 29.10 -14.31
CA SER A 271 15.37 29.31 -15.71
C SER A 271 16.59 29.69 -16.56
N GLN A 272 17.44 30.59 -16.04
CA GLN A 272 18.70 31.00 -16.68
C GLN A 272 19.70 29.86 -16.73
N LEU A 273 19.91 29.16 -15.61
CA LEU A 273 20.85 28.04 -15.52
C LEU A 273 20.45 26.86 -16.43
N ALA A 274 19.17 26.50 -16.44
CA ALA A 274 18.66 25.41 -17.26
C ALA A 274 18.53 25.81 -18.73
N GLY A 275 18.48 27.12 -19.04
CA GLY A 275 18.12 27.63 -20.36
C GLY A 275 16.69 27.26 -20.76
N VAL A 276 15.79 27.13 -19.77
CA VAL A 276 14.38 26.76 -19.94
C VAL A 276 13.53 27.81 -19.22
N PRO A 277 12.67 28.57 -19.92
CA PRO A 277 11.89 29.62 -19.27
C PRO A 277 10.83 29.05 -18.33
N GLY A 278 10.51 29.80 -17.28
CA GLY A 278 9.39 29.48 -16.37
C GLY A 278 9.65 28.33 -15.41
N CYS A 279 10.91 27.97 -15.16
CA CYS A 279 11.25 27.01 -14.12
C CYS A 279 10.81 27.53 -12.73
N VAL A 280 10.36 26.64 -11.86
CA VAL A 280 9.88 26.95 -10.51
C VAL A 280 10.89 26.47 -9.46
N PHE A 281 11.29 25.21 -9.53
CA PHE A 281 12.31 24.63 -8.64
C PHE A 281 12.80 23.27 -9.11
N VAL A 282 13.93 22.82 -8.57
CA VAL A 282 14.31 21.40 -8.51
C VAL A 282 14.66 21.04 -7.07
N HIS A 283 14.16 19.90 -6.57
CA HIS A 283 14.47 19.42 -5.22
C HIS A 283 15.98 19.13 -5.07
N ALA A 284 16.53 19.26 -3.87
CA ALA A 284 17.95 19.07 -3.60
C ALA A 284 18.50 17.69 -4.01
N SER A 285 17.67 16.62 -3.92
CA SER A 285 18.05 15.29 -4.41
C SER A 285 17.82 15.08 -5.91
N GLY A 286 17.17 16.02 -6.61
CA GLY A 286 16.86 15.93 -8.03
C GLY A 286 15.66 15.03 -8.38
N PHE A 287 14.96 14.44 -7.41
CA PHE A 287 13.86 13.52 -7.70
C PHE A 287 12.63 14.18 -8.37
N ILE A 288 12.45 15.49 -8.17
CA ILE A 288 11.33 16.25 -8.74
C ILE A 288 11.73 17.69 -9.02
N GLY A 289 11.18 18.26 -10.08
CA GLY A 289 11.25 19.67 -10.41
C GLY A 289 9.92 20.18 -10.94
N GLY A 290 9.85 21.48 -11.18
CA GLY A 290 8.63 22.11 -11.67
C GLY A 290 8.89 23.23 -12.66
N ASN A 291 7.95 23.40 -13.58
CA ASN A 291 7.88 24.50 -14.54
C ASN A 291 6.46 25.07 -14.54
N ARG A 292 6.28 26.33 -14.94
CA ARG A 292 4.95 26.96 -15.08
C ARG A 292 4.13 26.35 -16.21
N THR A 293 4.77 25.73 -17.20
CA THR A 293 4.13 25.20 -18.40
C THR A 293 4.44 23.71 -18.60
N ARG A 294 3.53 23.01 -19.30
CA ARG A 294 3.74 21.63 -19.75
C ARG A 294 5.02 21.50 -20.56
N ASP A 295 5.15 22.35 -21.58
CA ASP A 295 6.25 22.26 -22.53
C ASP A 295 7.60 22.60 -21.88
N GLY A 296 7.62 23.53 -20.92
CA GLY A 296 8.81 23.77 -20.12
C GLY A 296 9.19 22.57 -19.24
N ALA A 297 8.23 21.86 -18.65
CA ALA A 297 8.52 20.62 -17.90
C ALA A 297 9.01 19.49 -18.81
N LEU A 298 8.45 19.36 -20.02
CA LEU A 298 8.93 18.42 -21.03
C LEU A 298 10.34 18.77 -21.52
N GLU A 299 10.65 20.05 -21.71
CA GLU A 299 11.99 20.49 -22.09
C GLU A 299 13.01 20.21 -20.97
N MET A 300 12.64 20.42 -19.71
CA MET A 300 13.47 20.00 -18.57
C MET A 300 13.75 18.49 -18.60
N ALA A 301 12.75 17.66 -18.90
CA ALA A 301 12.93 16.22 -19.05
C ALA A 301 13.89 15.86 -20.20
N ARG A 302 13.72 16.49 -21.37
CA ARG A 302 14.58 16.29 -22.54
C ARG A 302 16.04 16.65 -22.28
N ARG A 303 16.30 17.80 -21.64
CA ARG A 303 17.67 18.18 -21.26
C ARG A 303 18.28 17.22 -20.25
N THR A 304 17.48 16.72 -19.31
CA THR A 304 17.92 15.67 -18.38
C THR A 304 18.34 14.40 -19.13
N LEU A 305 17.54 13.96 -20.11
CA LEU A 305 17.86 12.79 -20.95
C LEU A 305 19.11 13.01 -21.81
N ALA A 306 19.28 14.19 -22.40
CA ALA A 306 20.42 14.53 -23.23
C ALA A 306 21.74 14.51 -22.43
N LEU A 307 21.75 15.09 -21.22
CA LEU A 307 22.92 15.09 -20.33
C LEU A 307 23.31 13.68 -19.90
N ARG A 308 22.34 12.78 -19.69
CA ARG A 308 22.61 11.36 -19.41
C ARG A 308 23.37 10.68 -20.56
N ARG A 309 22.96 10.92 -21.82
CA ARG A 309 23.61 10.31 -22.99
C ARG A 309 25.05 10.81 -23.16
N GLY A 310 25.27 12.11 -23.01
CA GLY A 310 26.62 12.70 -23.08
C GLY A 310 27.58 12.21 -21.99
N ALA A 311 27.08 11.89 -20.79
CA ALA A 311 27.90 11.28 -19.73
C ALA A 311 28.25 9.81 -20.00
N GLY A 312 27.34 9.05 -20.62
CA GLY A 312 27.58 7.65 -20.99
C GLY A 312 28.63 7.49 -22.09
N GLU A 313 28.67 8.41 -23.06
CA GLU A 313 29.64 8.39 -24.17
C GLU A 313 31.07 8.79 -23.77
N GLN A 314 31.23 9.54 -22.66
CA GLN A 314 32.55 9.91 -22.12
C GLN A 314 33.14 8.87 -21.15
N SER A 315 32.36 7.85 -20.80
CA SER A 315 32.72 6.81 -19.82
C SER A 315 33.03 5.45 -20.43
N GLY A 316 32.93 5.32 -21.77
CA GLY A 316 33.08 4.08 -22.53
C GLY A 316 34.37 3.99 -23.34
#